data_AF-A0A6J1P500-F1
#
_entry.id   AF-A0A6J1P500-F1
#
_cell.length_a   1.000
_cell.length_b   1.000
_cell.length_c   1.000
_cell.angle_alpha   90.00
_cell.angle_beta   90.00
_cell.angle_gamma   90.00
#
_symmetry.space_group_name_H-M   'P 1'
#
loop_
_entity.id
_entity.type
_entity.pdbx_description
1 polymer ?
#
loop_
_entity_poly.entity_id
_entity_poly.type
_entity_poly.pdbx_seq_one_letter_code
_entity_poly.pdbx_strand_id
1 'polypeptide(L)'
;MEICKDCPLVLSLQDSWSAATAPTMPPVRSVVETCRTLMSVLYLRIVSVDSADPGIGSLSGVDVDHREICKPSGRTCLLYRELMTLMETALQQLLHQQ
;
A
#
# COMPACT_ATOMS: atom_id res chain seq x y z
N MET A 1 -16.63 14.07 -3.05
CA MET A 1 -16.59 13.22 -4.26
C MET A 1 -15.47 12.23 -4.02
N GLU A 2 -15.79 10.93 -4.01
CA GLU A 2 -14.80 9.87 -3.81
C GLU A 2 -14.15 9.55 -5.16
N ILE A 3 -12.84 9.33 -5.18
CA ILE A 3 -12.12 8.95 -6.39
C ILE A 3 -12.41 7.47 -6.65
N CYS A 4 -13.06 7.15 -7.76
CA CYS A 4 -13.31 5.76 -8.17
C CYS A 4 -12.03 5.14 -8.74
N LYS A 5 -11.72 3.90 -8.36
CA LYS A 5 -10.54 3.16 -8.86
C LYS A 5 -10.51 3.04 -10.39
N ASP A 6 -11.69 2.94 -11.00
CA ASP A 6 -11.86 2.78 -12.45
C ASP A 6 -12.08 4.13 -13.17
N CYS A 7 -11.84 5.26 -12.49
CA CYS A 7 -11.95 6.55 -13.16
C CYS A 7 -10.76 6.81 -14.11
N PRO A 8 -10.96 7.57 -15.21
CA PRO A 8 -9.92 7.78 -16.22
C PRO A 8 -8.59 8.30 -15.66
N LEU A 9 -8.65 9.16 -14.65
CA LEU A 9 -7.46 9.71 -14.00
C LEU A 9 -6.62 8.60 -13.33
N VAL A 10 -7.24 7.77 -12.49
CA VAL A 10 -6.53 6.69 -11.77
C VAL A 10 -5.96 5.66 -12.75
N LEU A 11 -6.74 5.28 -13.77
CA LEU A 11 -6.27 4.37 -14.80
C LEU A 11 -5.05 4.93 -15.55
N SER A 12 -5.06 6.22 -15.94
CA SER A 12 -3.91 6.83 -16.61
C SER A 12 -2.65 6.91 -15.74
N LEU A 13 -2.81 7.06 -14.42
CA LEU A 13 -1.70 7.03 -13.46
C LEU A 13 -1.13 5.61 -13.33
N GLN A 14 -1.98 4.60 -13.28
CA GLN A 14 -1.58 3.19 -13.24
C GLN A 14 -0.82 2.79 -14.51
N ASP A 15 -1.31 3.20 -15.68
CA ASP A 15 -0.65 2.94 -16.97
C ASP A 15 0.73 3.62 -17.01
N SER A 16 0.81 4.87 -16.58
CA SER A 16 2.07 5.63 -16.53
C SER A 16 3.08 4.99 -15.59
N TRP A 17 2.64 4.55 -14.39
CA TRP A 17 3.49 3.86 -13.44
C TRP A 17 3.98 2.51 -13.99
N SER A 18 3.08 1.74 -14.63
CA SER A 18 3.41 0.44 -15.22
C SER A 18 4.44 0.58 -16.34
N ALA A 19 4.28 1.57 -17.21
CA ALA A 19 5.24 1.87 -18.27
C ALA A 19 6.62 2.27 -17.71
N ALA A 20 6.63 3.12 -16.67
CA ALA A 20 7.88 3.59 -16.05
C ALA A 20 8.63 2.46 -15.30
N THR A 21 7.91 1.48 -14.77
CA THR A 21 8.47 0.41 -13.94
C THR A 21 8.64 -0.92 -14.66
N ALA A 22 8.16 -1.05 -15.90
CA ALA A 22 8.30 -2.28 -16.70
C ALA A 22 9.73 -2.87 -16.76
N PRO A 23 10.83 -2.08 -16.81
CA PRO A 23 12.18 -2.64 -16.84
C PRO A 23 12.63 -3.25 -15.50
N THR A 24 12.13 -2.74 -14.37
CA THR A 24 12.60 -3.10 -13.04
C THR A 24 11.62 -3.97 -12.26
N MET A 25 10.33 -3.91 -12.59
CA MET A 25 9.24 -4.62 -11.93
C MET A 25 9.39 -4.62 -10.40
N PRO A 26 9.41 -3.44 -9.76
CA PRO A 26 9.66 -3.37 -8.33
C PRO A 26 8.56 -4.10 -7.56
N PRO A 27 8.89 -4.72 -6.43
CA PRO A 27 7.88 -5.34 -5.57
C PRO A 27 6.89 -4.28 -5.08
N VAL A 28 5.60 -4.54 -5.27
CA VAL A 28 4.50 -3.72 -4.75
C VAL A 28 3.80 -4.47 -3.63
N ARG A 29 3.68 -3.83 -2.47
CA ARG A 29 2.95 -4.35 -1.31
C ARG A 29 1.84 -3.40 -0.93
N SER A 30 0.61 -3.81 -1.20
CA SER A 30 -0.61 -3.14 -0.76
C SER A 30 -1.03 -3.63 0.61
N VAL A 31 -1.60 -2.71 1.41
CA VAL A 31 -2.01 -2.98 2.79
C VAL A 31 -3.43 -2.48 2.98
N VAL A 32 -4.30 -3.32 3.54
CA VAL A 32 -5.70 -2.97 3.85
C VAL A 32 -6.00 -3.19 5.32
N GLU A 33 -6.71 -2.24 5.94
CA GLU A 33 -7.16 -2.38 7.33
C GLU A 33 -8.19 -3.51 7.47
N THR A 34 -8.04 -4.32 8.51
CA THR A 34 -9.07 -5.31 8.89
C THR A 34 -9.89 -4.86 10.10
N CYS A 35 -9.38 -3.93 10.91
CA CYS A 35 -10.12 -3.33 12.01
C CYS A 35 -10.96 -2.13 11.54
N ARG A 36 -12.03 -1.81 12.29
CA ARG A 36 -12.75 -0.54 12.10
C ARG A 36 -12.08 0.57 12.89
N THR A 37 -11.98 1.74 12.30
CA THR A 37 -11.48 2.94 12.94
C THR A 37 -12.58 3.62 13.73
N LEU A 38 -12.33 3.91 15.02
CA LEU A 38 -13.23 4.74 15.81
C LEU A 38 -13.11 6.20 15.35
N MET A 39 -14.18 6.71 14.77
CA MET A 39 -14.35 8.09 14.33
C MET A 39 -15.41 8.76 15.21
N SER A 40 -14.94 9.40 16.29
CA SER A 40 -15.79 10.00 17.32
C SER A 40 -16.71 8.95 17.98
N VAL A 41 -17.98 8.84 17.54
CA VAL A 41 -18.99 7.92 18.08
C VAL A 41 -19.28 6.72 17.17
N LEU A 42 -18.66 6.62 15.98
CA LEU A 42 -18.91 5.57 15.00
C LEU A 42 -17.65 4.76 14.70
N TYR A 43 -17.82 3.45 14.51
CA TYR A 43 -16.75 2.58 13.98
C TYR A 43 -16.93 2.43 12.47
N LEU A 44 -15.97 2.94 11.70
CA LEU A 44 -16.00 2.95 10.23
C LEU A 44 -14.85 2.12 9.66
N ARG A 45 -15.10 1.47 8.52
CA ARG A 45 -14.03 1.02 7.62
C ARG A 45 -13.81 2.15 6.62
N ILE A 46 -12.63 2.75 6.66
CA ILE A 46 -12.25 3.93 5.87
C ILE A 46 -11.64 3.51 4.53
N VAL A 47 -10.88 2.40 4.48
CA VAL A 47 -10.28 1.83 3.27
C VAL A 47 -10.85 0.43 3.07
N SER A 48 -11.52 0.22 1.94
CA SER A 48 -11.98 -1.10 1.54
C SER A 48 -10.86 -1.87 0.84
N VAL A 49 -11.04 -3.19 0.71
CA VAL A 49 -10.16 -4.02 -0.11
C VAL A 49 -10.12 -3.50 -1.56
N ASP A 50 -11.28 -3.12 -2.10
CA ASP A 50 -11.40 -2.64 -3.48
C ASP A 50 -10.64 -1.34 -3.74
N SER A 51 -10.44 -0.49 -2.74
CA SER A 51 -9.65 0.74 -2.89
C SER A 51 -8.16 0.55 -2.57
N ALA A 52 -7.81 -0.48 -1.81
CA ALA A 52 -6.42 -0.81 -1.47
C ALA A 52 -5.72 -1.70 -2.50
N ASP A 53 -6.49 -2.41 -3.35
CA ASP A 53 -5.96 -3.34 -4.34
C ASP A 53 -5.87 -2.70 -5.74
N PRO A 54 -4.66 -2.30 -6.20
CA PRO A 54 -4.45 -1.80 -7.55
C PRO A 54 -4.38 -2.92 -8.60
N GLY A 55 -4.53 -4.19 -8.22
CA GLY A 55 -4.43 -5.35 -9.12
C GLY A 55 -3.00 -5.75 -9.48
N ILE A 56 -1.99 -5.22 -8.76
CA ILE A 56 -0.57 -5.53 -8.95
C ILE A 56 0.12 -5.80 -7.62
N GLY A 57 1.16 -6.63 -7.65
CA GLY A 57 1.91 -6.99 -6.45
C GLY A 57 1.13 -7.88 -5.49
N SER A 58 1.38 -7.71 -4.19
CA SER A 58 0.71 -8.47 -3.13
C SER A 58 -0.17 -7.56 -2.27
N LEU A 59 -1.36 -8.04 -1.89
CA LEU A 59 -2.24 -7.38 -0.94
C LEU A 59 -2.25 -8.13 0.40
N SER A 60 -1.99 -7.41 1.49
CA SER A 60 -2.04 -7.94 2.86
C SER A 60 -3.11 -7.25 3.69
N GLY A 61 -4.02 -8.05 4.25
CA GLY A 61 -4.91 -7.59 5.32
C GLY A 61 -4.16 -7.52 6.64
N VAL A 62 -4.24 -6.38 7.32
CA VAL A 62 -3.50 -6.13 8.56
C VAL A 62 -4.45 -5.77 9.69
N ASP A 63 -4.19 -6.37 10.86
CA ASP A 63 -4.98 -6.17 12.08
C ASP A 63 -4.67 -4.83 12.75
N VAL A 64 -4.91 -3.77 11.99
CA VAL A 64 -4.80 -2.39 12.42
C VAL A 64 -5.99 -1.60 11.89
N ASP A 65 -6.25 -0.47 12.52
CA ASP A 65 -7.20 0.52 12.02
C ASP A 65 -6.53 1.48 11.02
N HIS A 66 -7.31 2.32 10.37
CA HIS A 66 -6.87 3.28 9.38
C HIS A 66 -5.81 4.25 9.90
N ARG A 67 -5.75 4.52 11.21
CA ARG A 67 -4.80 5.50 11.77
C ARG A 67 -3.40 4.94 11.72
N GLU A 68 -3.21 3.66 12.02
CA GLU A 68 -1.90 3.01 11.88
C GLU A 68 -1.45 2.92 10.41
N ILE A 69 -2.40 2.95 9.46
CA ILE A 69 -2.08 2.98 8.03
C ILE A 69 -1.73 4.41 7.56
N CYS A 70 -2.57 5.39 7.90
CA CYS A 70 -2.46 6.77 7.40
C CYS A 70 -1.43 7.61 8.19
N LYS A 71 -1.21 7.28 9.46
CA LYS A 71 -0.30 7.96 10.39
C LYS A 71 0.38 6.92 11.30
N PRO A 72 1.30 6.10 10.76
CA PRO A 72 1.98 5.06 11.53
C PRO A 72 2.55 5.61 12.84
N SER A 73 2.21 4.95 13.95
CA SER A 73 2.49 5.41 15.31
C SER A 73 3.99 5.46 15.66
N GLY A 74 4.83 4.74 14.92
CA GLY A 74 6.28 4.76 15.09
C GLY A 74 7.01 3.67 14.30
N ARG A 75 8.32 3.54 14.54
CA ARG A 75 9.19 2.60 13.81
C ARG A 75 8.88 1.11 14.04
N THR A 76 8.11 0.80 15.08
CA THR A 76 7.72 -0.58 15.40
C THR A 76 6.40 -0.99 14.73
N CYS A 77 5.69 -0.05 14.09
CA CYS A 77 4.44 -0.35 13.42
C CYS A 77 4.67 -1.23 12.18
N LEU A 78 3.62 -1.91 11.74
CA LEU A 78 3.68 -2.84 10.62
C LEU A 78 4.12 -2.16 9.32
N LEU A 79 3.54 -1.00 8.98
CA LEU A 79 3.90 -0.30 7.74
C LEU A 79 5.39 0.07 7.68
N TYR A 80 5.96 0.51 8.80
CA TYR A 80 7.38 0.84 8.84
C TYR A 80 8.24 -0.39 8.62
N ARG A 81 7.88 -1.53 9.25
CA ARG A 81 8.60 -2.80 9.08
C ARG A 81 8.53 -3.30 7.63
N GLU A 82 7.35 -3.26 7.01
CA GLU A 82 7.17 -3.65 5.60
C GLU A 82 8.01 -2.78 4.65
N LEU A 83 8.05 -1.47 4.89
CA LEU A 83 8.90 -0.55 4.12
C LEU A 83 10.38 -0.90 4.29
N MET A 84 10.84 -1.13 5.52
CA MET A 84 12.22 -1.53 5.79
C MET A 84 12.58 -2.84 5.07
N THR A 85 11.69 -3.84 5.10
CA THR A 85 11.89 -5.10 4.37
C THR A 85 12.00 -4.88 2.85
N LEU A 86 11.17 -4.01 2.27
CA LEU A 86 11.28 -3.66 0.84
C LEU A 86 12.63 -3.00 0.51
N MET A 87 13.06 -2.06 1.35
CA MET A 87 14.35 -1.36 1.17
C MET A 87 15.53 -2.32 1.29
N GLU A 88 15.55 -3.17 2.32
CA GLU A 88 16.61 -4.17 2.53
C GLU A 88 16.67 -5.18 1.38
N THR A 89 15.51 -5.64 0.90
CA THR A 89 15.42 -6.56 -0.26
C THR A 89 16.00 -5.90 -1.51
N ALA A 90 15.62 -4.65 -1.79
CA ALA A 90 16.12 -3.92 -2.95
C ALA A 90 17.64 -3.68 -2.86
N LEU A 91 18.15 -3.32 -1.69
CA LEU A 91 19.59 -3.15 -1.45
C LEU A 91 20.36 -4.46 -1.66
N GLN A 92 19.83 -5.58 -1.17
CA GLN A 92 20.44 -6.90 -1.38
C GLN A 92 20.48 -7.26 -2.87
N GLN A 93 19.41 -7.00 -3.63
CA GLN A 93 19.39 -7.26 -5.07
C GLN A 93 20.47 -6.45 -5.80
N LEU A 94 20.63 -5.17 -5.47
CA LEU A 94 21.69 -4.32 -6.04
C LEU A 94 23.10 -4.84 -5.72
N LEU A 95 23.32 -5.33 -4.50
CA LEU A 95 24.62 -5.87 -4.09
C LEU A 95 24.95 -7.21 -4.75
N HIS A 96 23.97 -8.04 -5.07
CA HIS A 96 24.18 -9.31 -5.78
C HIS A 96 24.32 -9.14 -7.30
N GLN A 97 23.97 -7.97 -7.85
CA GLN A 97 24.11 -7.63 -9.27
C GLN A 97 25.43 -6.92 -9.61
N GLN A 98 26.26 -6.58 -8.61
CA GLN A 98 27.64 -6.11 -8.75
C GLN A 98 28.63 -7.27 -8.62
#